data_AF-A0A7S3WFK4-F1
#
_entry.id   AF-A0A7S3WFK4-F1
#
_cell.length_a   1.000
_cell.length_b   1.000
_cell.length_c   1.000
_cell.angle_alpha   90.00
_cell.angle_beta   90.00
_cell.angle_gamma   90.00
#
_symmetry.space_group_name_H-M   'P 1'
#
loop_
_entity.id
_entity.type
_entity.pdbx_description
1 polymer ?
#
loop_
_entity_poly.entity_id
_entity_poly.type
_entity_poly.pdbx_seq_one_letter_code
_entity_poly.pdbx_strand_id
1 'polypeptide(L)'
;IYGVIIAIIMANKIEGSYIFDVPAKPEAWQASTMVAGWCMFAVGLSVGFSNLFCGICVGVSGSGCALGDAQRPELFVKMLIVEIFGSALGLFGVIVGIIQANGATFPK
;
A
#
# COMPACT_ATOMS: atom_id res chain seq x y z
N ILE A 1 -6.84 6.31 -3.94
CA ILE A 1 -7.54 6.22 -2.62
C ILE A 1 -6.74 5.37 -1.64
N TYR A 2 -6.49 4.09 -1.95
CA TYR A 2 -5.76 3.17 -1.07
C TYR A 2 -4.44 3.70 -0.49
N GLY A 3 -3.58 4.30 -1.32
CA GLY A 3 -2.32 4.91 -0.85
C GLY A 3 -2.53 6.04 0.16
N VAL A 4 -3.56 6.87 0.00
CA VAL A 4 -3.88 7.98 0.92
C VAL A 4 -4.33 7.43 2.27
N ILE A 5 -5.16 6.37 2.28
CA ILE A 5 -5.60 5.72 3.52
C ILE A 5 -4.40 5.18 4.31
N ILE A 6 -3.48 4.48 3.64
CA ILE A 6 -2.27 3.96 4.28
C ILE A 6 -1.37 5.08 4.78
N ALA A 7 -1.20 6.17 4.02
CA ALA A 7 -0.42 7.32 4.46
C ALA A 7 -0.98 7.94 5.75
N ILE A 8 -2.32 8.08 5.86
CA ILE A 8 -2.98 8.58 7.07
C ILE A 8 -2.78 7.60 8.24
N ILE A 9 -2.95 6.30 8.03
CA ILE A 9 -2.73 5.29 9.08
C ILE A 9 -1.29 5.33 9.59
N MET A 10 -0.32 5.48 8.68
CA MET A 10 1.10 5.56 9.04
C MET A 10 1.42 6.86 9.79
N ALA A 11 0.88 8.00 9.36
CA ALA A 11 1.08 9.27 10.04
C ALA A 11 0.61 9.22 11.51
N ASN A 12 -0.57 8.65 11.75
CA ASN A 12 -1.10 8.46 13.11
C ASN A 12 -0.21 7.57 14.00
N LYS A 13 0.60 6.67 13.43
CA LYS A 13 1.54 5.83 14.21
C LYS A 13 2.81 6.58 14.61
N ILE A 14 3.18 7.66 13.90
CA ILE A 14 4.43 8.40 14.12
C ILE A 14 4.27 9.48 15.19
N GLU A 15 3.10 10.12 15.31
CA GLU A 15 2.84 11.26 16.21
C GLU A 15 3.11 11.01 17.71
N GLY A 16 3.32 9.75 18.14
CA GLY A 16 3.66 9.40 19.52
C GLY A 16 5.16 9.28 19.85
N SER A 17 6.07 9.42 18.87
CA SER A 17 7.49 9.07 19.05
C SER A 17 8.35 10.33 19.23
N TYR A 18 8.55 10.81 20.46
CA TYR A 18 9.27 12.07 20.75
C TYR A 18 10.72 11.89 21.24
N ILE A 19 11.27 10.67 21.23
CA ILE A 19 12.62 10.40 21.72
C ILE A 19 13.59 10.24 20.54
N PHE A 20 14.22 11.35 20.14
CA PHE A 20 15.39 11.38 19.25
C PHE A 20 16.65 11.57 20.10
N ASP A 21 16.95 10.59 20.96
CA ASP A 21 18.21 10.54 21.68
C ASP A 21 19.04 9.38 21.09
N VAL A 22 20.32 9.64 20.80
CA VAL A 22 21.24 8.66 20.21
C VAL A 22 22.29 8.31 21.27
N PRO A 23 21.96 7.48 22.27
CA PRO A 23 22.93 7.04 23.26
C PRO A 23 24.03 6.18 22.62
N ALA A 24 25.25 6.30 23.16
CA ALA A 24 26.43 5.58 22.72
C ALA A 24 26.39 4.05 22.97
N LYS A 25 25.34 3.55 23.64
CA LYS A 25 25.11 2.13 23.92
C LYS A 25 23.69 1.75 23.48
N PRO A 26 23.52 0.69 22.66
CA PRO A 26 22.22 0.27 22.16
C PRO A 26 21.37 -0.30 23.30
N GLU A 27 20.34 0.44 23.70
CA GLU A 27 19.33 -0.05 24.64
C GLU A 27 18.17 -0.74 23.91
N ALA A 28 17.42 -1.61 24.61
CA ALA A 28 16.37 -2.43 24.02
C ALA A 28 15.24 -1.63 23.32
N TRP A 29 15.00 -0.38 23.75
CA TRP A 29 14.01 0.50 23.13
C TRP A 29 14.45 1.00 21.75
N GLN A 30 15.75 1.18 21.51
CA GLN A 30 16.26 1.62 20.20
C GLN A 30 16.12 0.54 19.14
N ALA A 31 16.36 -0.73 19.51
CA ALA A 31 16.15 -1.86 18.61
C ALA A 31 14.69 -1.91 18.11
N SER A 32 13.73 -1.68 19.01
CA SER A 32 12.30 -1.61 18.67
C SER A 32 11.98 -0.42 17.75
N THR A 33 12.52 0.77 18.01
CA THR A 33 12.32 1.96 17.16
C THR A 33 12.93 1.78 15.77
N MET A 34 14.12 1.17 15.66
CA MET A 34 14.74 0.88 14.38
C MET A 34 13.91 -0.12 13.57
N VAL A 35 13.45 -1.21 14.20
CA VAL A 35 12.56 -2.19 13.56
C VAL A 35 11.26 -1.54 13.09
N ALA A 36 10.66 -0.68 13.91
CA ALA A 36 9.47 0.07 13.54
C ALA A 36 9.72 1.00 12.34
N GLY A 37 10.85 1.71 12.29
CA GLY A 37 11.25 2.55 11.17
C GLY A 37 11.41 1.78 9.85
N TRP A 38 12.16 0.66 9.88
CA TRP A 38 12.31 -0.21 8.70
C TRP A 38 10.99 -0.83 8.26
N CYS A 39 10.14 -1.21 9.22
CA CYS A 39 8.81 -1.75 8.93
C CYS A 39 7.92 -0.71 8.24
N MET A 40 7.91 0.54 8.72
CA MET A 40 7.14 1.62 8.09
C MET A 40 7.61 1.92 6.65
N PHE A 41 8.93 1.90 6.42
CA PHE A 41 9.47 2.04 5.07
C PHE A 41 9.04 0.88 4.16
N ALA A 42 9.10 -0.36 4.66
CA ALA A 42 8.67 -1.55 3.91
C ALA A 42 7.17 -1.55 3.59
N VAL A 43 6.32 -1.09 4.53
CA VAL A 43 4.88 -0.89 4.33
C VAL A 43 4.63 0.10 3.20
N GLY A 44 5.29 1.26 3.24
CA GLY A 44 5.14 2.29 2.21
C GLY A 44 5.53 1.79 0.82
N LEU A 45 6.66 1.08 0.71
CA LEU A 45 7.11 0.51 -0.56
C LEU A 45 6.19 -0.59 -1.08
N SER A 46 5.79 -1.54 -0.23
CA SER A 46 4.96 -2.67 -0.65
C SER A 46 3.58 -2.23 -1.15
N VAL A 47 2.90 -1.37 -0.39
CA VAL A 47 1.59 -0.82 -0.79
C VAL A 47 1.72 0.11 -2.00
N GLY A 48 2.78 0.93 -2.03
CA GLY A 48 3.03 1.87 -3.12
C GLY A 48 3.21 1.16 -4.46
N PHE A 49 4.11 0.18 -4.51
CA PHE A 49 4.34 -0.60 -5.73
C PHE A 49 3.14 -1.47 -6.10
N SER A 50 2.47 -2.11 -5.14
CA SER A 50 1.27 -2.90 -5.41
C SER A 50 0.17 -2.06 -6.08
N ASN A 51 -0.07 -0.85 -5.58
CA ASN A 51 -1.08 0.04 -6.14
C ASN A 51 -0.66 0.65 -7.49
N LEU A 52 0.64 0.89 -7.69
CA LEU A 52 1.17 1.36 -8.98
C LEU A 52 0.95 0.31 -10.07
N PHE A 53 1.39 -0.94 -9.84
CA PHE A 53 1.24 -2.01 -10.82
C PHE A 53 -0.23 -2.39 -11.06
N CYS A 54 -1.05 -2.38 -10.01
CA CYS A 54 -2.51 -2.54 -10.14
C CYS A 54 -3.12 -1.45 -11.04
N GLY A 55 -2.74 -0.18 -10.85
CA GLY A 55 -3.23 0.93 -11.66
C GLY A 55 -2.81 0.80 -13.13
N ILE A 56 -1.57 0.38 -13.39
CA ILE A 56 -1.08 0.13 -14.76
C ILE A 56 -1.84 -1.04 -15.40
N CYS A 57 -2.04 -2.15 -14.69
CA CYS A 57 -2.77 -3.31 -15.18
C CYS A 57 -4.21 -2.94 -15.59
N VAL A 58 -4.94 -2.27 -14.71
CA VAL A 58 -6.32 -1.86 -14.98
C VAL A 58 -6.37 -0.78 -16.08
N GLY A 59 -5.40 0.14 -16.13
CA GLY A 59 -5.32 1.14 -17.20
C GLY A 59 -5.12 0.53 -18.58
N VAL A 60 -4.24 -0.47 -18.70
CA VAL A 60 -4.02 -1.20 -19.96
C VAL A 60 -5.27 -2.01 -20.33
N SER A 61 -5.85 -2.76 -19.40
CA SER A 61 -7.10 -3.49 -19.63
C SER A 61 -8.25 -2.58 -20.06
N GLY A 62 -8.38 -1.40 -19.43
CA GLY A 62 -9.40 -0.41 -19.73
C GLY A 62 -9.23 0.25 -21.08
N SER A 63 -8.00 0.46 -21.54
CA SER A 63 -7.77 0.90 -22.92
C SER A 63 -8.26 -0.15 -23.94
N GLY A 64 -8.00 -1.44 -23.69
CA GLY A 64 -8.53 -2.53 -24.49
C GLY A 64 -10.07 -2.62 -24.45
N CYS A 65 -10.67 -2.37 -23.29
CA CYS A 65 -12.10 -2.30 -23.11
C CYS A 65 -12.73 -1.18 -23.96
N ALA A 66 -12.17 0.03 -23.92
CA ALA A 66 -12.66 1.17 -24.69
C ALA A 66 -12.58 0.96 -26.22
N LEU A 67 -11.47 0.37 -26.71
CA LEU A 67 -11.37 0.03 -28.14
C LEU A 67 -12.34 -1.09 -28.53
N GLY A 68 -12.53 -2.10 -27.67
CA GLY A 68 -13.45 -3.20 -27.91
C GLY A 68 -14.91 -2.75 -27.94
N ASP A 69 -15.29 -1.87 -27.01
CA ASP A 69 -16.63 -1.28 -26.93
C ASP A 69 -16.96 -0.44 -28.16
N ALA A 70 -16.00 0.32 -28.68
CA ALA A 70 -16.15 1.10 -29.91
C ALA A 70 -16.45 0.23 -31.15
N GLN A 71 -15.98 -1.02 -31.17
CA GLN A 71 -16.28 -1.95 -32.27
C GLN A 71 -17.58 -2.71 -32.04
N ARG A 72 -17.81 -3.19 -30.81
CA ARG A 72 -18.98 -3.98 -30.43
C ARG A 72 -19.35 -3.72 -28.95
N PRO A 73 -20.47 -3.05 -28.66
CA PRO A 73 -20.81 -2.65 -27.30
C PRO A 73 -21.17 -3.81 -26.36
N GLU A 74 -21.48 -4.98 -26.92
CA GLU A 74 -21.76 -6.21 -26.16
C GLU A 74 -20.55 -6.75 -25.38
N LEU A 75 -19.33 -6.28 -25.70
CA LEU A 75 -18.09 -6.75 -25.05
C LEU A 75 -17.77 -6.03 -23.75
N PHE A 76 -18.37 -4.86 -23.48
CA PHE A 76 -18.06 -4.05 -22.30
C PHE A 76 -18.19 -4.83 -20.98
N VAL A 77 -19.31 -5.51 -20.77
CA VAL A 77 -19.60 -6.25 -19.53
C VAL A 77 -18.62 -7.40 -19.30
N LYS A 78 -18.15 -8.05 -20.37
CA LYS A 78 -17.18 -9.16 -20.26
C LYS A 78 -15.79 -8.66 -19.88
N MET A 79 -15.38 -7.50 -20.39
CA MET A 79 -14.09 -6.88 -20.06
C MET A 79 -14.08 -6.28 -18.65
N LEU A 80 -15.21 -5.74 -18.18
CA LEU A 80 -15.35 -5.18 -16.84
C LEU A 80 -15.07 -6.23 -15.73
N ILE A 81 -15.37 -7.51 -15.97
CA ILE A 81 -15.04 -8.59 -15.03
C ILE A 81 -13.52 -8.70 -14.83
N VAL A 82 -12.74 -8.56 -15.91
CA VAL A 82 -11.26 -8.61 -15.86
C VAL A 82 -10.71 -7.43 -15.09
N GLU A 83 -11.28 -6.23 -15.26
CA GLU A 83 -10.88 -5.04 -14.51
C GLU A 83 -11.14 -5.17 -13.01
N ILE A 84 -12.25 -5.80 -12.61
CA ILE A 84 -12.56 -6.06 -11.20
C ILE A 84 -11.48 -6.97 -10.57
N PHE A 85 -11.13 -8.07 -11.24
CA PHE A 85 -10.06 -8.95 -10.77
C PHE A 85 -8.70 -8.25 -10.73
N GLY A 86 -8.39 -7.40 -11.72
CA GLY A 86 -7.19 -6.58 -11.72
C GLY A 86 -7.14 -5.63 -10.51
N SER A 87 -8.26 -4.99 -10.18
CA SER A 87 -8.36 -4.07 -9.05
C SER A 87 -8.25 -4.75 -7.68
N ALA A 88 -8.60 -6.03 -7.58
CA ALA A 88 -8.48 -6.81 -6.34
C ALA A 88 -7.02 -6.97 -5.90
N LEU A 89 -6.06 -6.97 -6.83
CA LEU A 89 -4.63 -7.02 -6.52
C LEU A 89 -4.17 -5.80 -5.69
N GLY A 90 -4.70 -4.61 -5.98
CA GLY A 90 -4.43 -3.40 -5.19
C GLY A 90 -4.94 -3.53 -3.75
N LEU A 91 -6.12 -4.14 -3.58
CA LEU A 91 -6.70 -4.37 -2.25
C LEU A 91 -5.86 -5.34 -1.42
N PHE A 92 -5.35 -6.43 -2.02
CA PHE A 92 -4.43 -7.34 -1.34
C PHE A 92 -3.16 -6.64 -0.86
N GLY A 93 -2.58 -5.76 -1.67
CA GLY A 93 -1.43 -4.94 -1.27
C GLY A 93 -1.71 -4.11 -0.02
N VAL A 94 -2.90 -3.50 0.07
CA VAL A 94 -3.32 -2.72 1.25
C VAL A 94 -3.47 -3.61 2.48
N ILE A 95 -4.11 -4.78 2.37
CA ILE A 95 -4.27 -5.70 3.50
C ILE A 95 -2.91 -6.09 4.08
N VAL A 96 -1.98 -6.49 3.21
CA VAL A 96 -0.62 -6.85 3.61
C VAL A 96 0.08 -5.66 4.28
N GLY A 97 -0.07 -4.46 3.73
CA GLY A 97 0.47 -3.23 4.33
C GLY A 97 -0.06 -2.93 5.72
N ILE A 98 -1.37 -3.12 5.96
CA ILE A 98 -1.98 -2.93 7.30
C ILE A 98 -1.41 -3.95 8.29
N ILE A 99 -1.27 -5.21 7.88
CA ILE A 99 -0.71 -6.27 8.74
C ILE A 99 0.75 -5.95 9.11
N GLN A 100 1.56 -5.55 8.14
CA GLN A 100 2.94 -5.14 8.38
C GLN A 100 3.00 -3.91 9.32
N ALA A 101 2.17 -2.89 9.08
CA ALA A 101 2.12 -1.69 9.92
C ALA A 101 1.73 -1.97 11.38
N ASN A 102 0.96 -3.03 11.65
CA ASN A 102 0.68 -3.47 13.03
C ASN A 102 1.91 -4.00 13.76
N GLY A 103 2.90 -4.55 13.05
CA GLY A 103 4.19 -4.94 13.62
C GLY A 103 5.11 -3.76 13.98
N ALA A 104 4.89 -2.59 13.35
CA ALA A 104 5.59 -1.36 13.70
C ALA A 104 4.98 -0.74 14.97
N THR A 105 5.57 -1.08 16.12
CA THR A 105 5.25 -0.48 17.42
C THR A 105 6.35 0.50 17.80
N PHE A 106 6.02 1.79 17.80
CA PHE A 106 6.89 2.82 18.37
C PHE A 106 6.66 2.88 19.89
N PRO A 107 7.72 2.88 20.70
CA PRO A 107 7.60 3.18 22.12
C PRO A 107 7.08 4.62 22.26
N LYS A 108 6.00 4.79 23.03
CA LYS A 108 5.45 6.08 23.42
C LYS A 108 6.20 6.64 24.63
#